data_AF-A0A968KQE6-F1
#
_entry.id   AF-A0A968KQE6-F1
#
_cell.length_a   1.000
_cell.length_b   1.000
_cell.length_c   1.000
_cell.angle_alpha   90.00
_cell.angle_beta   90.00
_cell.angle_gamma   90.00
#
_symmetry.space_group_name_H-M   'P 1'
#
loop_
_entity.id
_entity.type
_entity.pdbx_description
1 polymer ?
#
loop_
_entity_poly.entity_id
_entity_poly.type
_entity_poly.pdbx_seq_one_letter_code
_entity_poly.pdbx_strand_id
1 'polypeptide(L)'
;TTARYFTPGGISIQALGIAPDIVVTQGEIREAGADDHFREQDLENHFTSGTVPPEEGTDTGARFQLSEEDRKDYQLIRALDLLK
;
A
#
# COMPACT_ATOMS: atom_id res chain seq x y z
N THR A 1 15.71 -15.62 26.84
CA THR A 1 15.86 -15.31 25.40
C THR A 1 16.93 -16.22 24.84
N THR A 2 16.58 -17.21 24.02
CA THR A 2 17.51 -18.24 23.51
C THR A 2 18.02 -17.94 22.09
N ALA A 3 17.42 -16.97 21.41
CA ALA A 3 17.82 -16.53 20.07
C ALA A 3 17.58 -15.02 19.88
N ARG A 4 18.27 -14.43 18.90
CA ARG A 4 18.10 -13.05 18.46
C ARG A 4 17.48 -13.01 17.07
N TYR A 5 16.54 -12.09 16.85
CA TYR A 5 15.94 -11.85 15.54
C TYR A 5 16.66 -10.71 14.83
N PHE A 6 16.87 -10.89 13.52
CA PHE A 6 17.54 -9.94 12.65
C PHE A 6 16.73 -9.74 11.36
N THR A 7 16.80 -8.54 10.78
CA THR A 7 16.30 -8.29 9.42
C THR A 7 17.21 -8.98 8.39
N PRO A 8 16.77 -9.15 7.12
CA PRO A 8 17.65 -9.60 6.03
C PRO A 8 18.91 -8.74 5.86
N GLY A 9 18.86 -7.47 6.29
CA GLY A 9 20.01 -6.57 6.34
C GLY A 9 20.94 -6.77 7.56
N GLY A 10 20.69 -7.77 8.41
CA GLY A 10 21.54 -8.12 9.56
C GLY A 10 21.35 -7.24 10.80
N ILE A 11 20.30 -6.42 10.86
CA ILE A 11 20.03 -5.50 11.97
C ILE A 11 19.19 -6.21 13.03
N SER A 12 19.59 -6.19 14.30
CA SER A 12 18.78 -6.73 15.39
C SER A 12 17.67 -5.75 15.76
N ILE A 13 16.42 -6.20 15.69
CA ILE A 13 15.25 -5.35 15.96
C ILE A 13 14.76 -5.43 17.41
N GLN A 14 15.32 -6.36 18.21
CA GLN A 14 14.95 -6.52 19.61
C GLN A 14 15.27 -5.23 20.38
N ALA A 15 14.25 -4.63 21.03
CA ALA A 15 14.29 -3.35 21.73
C ALA A 15 14.46 -2.07 20.88
N LEU A 16 14.75 -2.15 19.58
CA LEU A 16 14.85 -0.97 18.68
C LEU A 16 13.57 -0.75 17.85
N GLY A 17 12.89 -1.83 17.44
CA GLY A 17 11.76 -1.75 16.51
C GLY A 17 12.19 -1.60 15.06
N ILE A 18 11.22 -1.29 14.18
CA ILE A 18 11.44 -1.00 12.75
C ILE A 18 11.01 0.45 12.52
N ALA A 19 11.90 1.27 11.96
CA ALA A 19 11.57 2.63 11.58
C ALA A 19 10.84 2.62 10.23
N PRO A 20 9.70 3.35 10.09
CA PRO A 20 9.04 3.48 8.81
C PRO A 20 9.84 4.39 7.88
N ASP A 21 9.80 4.12 6.58
CA ASP A 21 10.43 4.98 5.56
C ASP A 21 9.68 6.31 5.39
N ILE A 22 8.36 6.30 5.59
CA ILE A 22 7.49 7.46 5.46
C ILE A 22 6.71 7.65 6.77
N VAL A 23 6.95 8.78 7.42
CA VAL A 23 6.19 9.18 8.62
C VAL A 23 5.03 10.06 8.19
N VAL A 24 3.80 9.58 8.39
CA VAL A 24 2.57 10.35 8.12
C VAL A 24 1.97 10.81 9.45
N THR A 25 1.93 12.13 9.67
CA THR A 25 1.23 12.72 10.81
C THR A 25 -0.26 12.75 10.57
N GLN A 26 -1.07 12.58 11.60
CA GLN A 26 -2.52 12.72 11.50
C GLN A 26 -2.88 14.16 11.07
N GLY A 27 -3.61 14.30 9.96
CA GLY A 27 -4.06 15.57 9.41
C GLY A 27 -5.54 15.52 9.01
N GLU A 28 -6.14 16.69 8.80
CA GLU A 28 -7.50 16.79 8.29
C GLU A 28 -7.51 16.69 6.76
N ILE A 29 -8.37 15.82 6.23
CA ILE A 29 -8.57 15.66 4.79
C ILE A 29 -9.48 16.79 4.31
N ARG A 30 -9.03 17.56 3.32
CA ARG A 30 -9.91 18.45 2.55
C ARG A 30 -10.34 17.70 1.31
N GLU A 31 -11.59 17.25 1.29
CA GLU A 31 -12.17 16.53 0.14
C GLU A 31 -12.09 17.40 -1.12
N ALA A 32 -11.16 17.08 -2.02
CA ALA A 32 -11.22 17.48 -3.41
C ALA A 32 -11.85 16.30 -4.15
N GLY A 33 -13.12 16.41 -4.49
CA GLY A 33 -13.93 15.32 -5.03
C GLY A 33 -13.25 14.64 -6.23
N ALA A 34 -12.86 13.39 -6.05
CA ALA A 34 -12.56 12.46 -7.11
C ALA A 34 -12.92 11.06 -6.62
N ASP A 35 -13.98 10.49 -7.18
CA ASP A 35 -14.24 9.05 -7.13
C ASP A 35 -13.18 8.36 -8.01
N ASP A 36 -11.97 8.18 -7.47
CA ASP A 36 -10.97 7.40 -8.18
C ASP A 36 -11.10 5.93 -7.81
N HIS A 37 -11.46 5.14 -8.82
CA HIS A 37 -11.30 3.70 -8.80
C HIS A 37 -9.87 3.36 -9.21
N PHE A 38 -9.08 2.80 -8.29
CA PHE A 38 -7.72 2.35 -8.59
C PHE A 38 -7.66 0.84 -8.73
N ARG A 39 -6.87 0.38 -9.71
CA ARG A 39 -6.39 -1.00 -9.77
C ARG A 39 -4.87 -0.96 -9.72
N GLU A 40 -4.27 -2.01 -9.16
CA GLU A 40 -2.81 -2.12 -9.09
C GLU A 40 -2.17 -2.00 -10.48
N GLN A 41 -2.75 -2.63 -11.50
CA GLN A 41 -2.31 -2.55 -12.90
C GLN A 41 -2.21 -1.13 -13.48
N ASP A 42 -2.93 -0.16 -12.90
CA ASP A 42 -2.99 1.21 -13.41
C ASP A 42 -1.87 2.08 -12.79
N LEU A 43 -1.10 1.54 -11.83
CA LEU A 43 0.01 2.23 -11.18
C LEU A 43 1.32 2.10 -11.98
N GLU A 44 2.18 3.13 -11.90
CA GLU A 44 3.46 3.17 -12.64
C GLU A 44 4.38 2.01 -12.26
N ASN A 45 4.38 1.61 -10.98
CA ASN A 45 5.23 0.54 -10.43
C ASN A 45 4.47 -0.77 -10.20
N HIS A 46 3.44 -1.06 -10.99
CA HIS A 46 2.70 -2.32 -10.86
C HIS A 46 3.59 -3.53 -11.16
N PHE A 47 3.36 -4.64 -10.45
CA PHE A 47 4.07 -5.88 -10.73
C PHE A 47 3.64 -6.43 -12.08
N THR A 48 4.57 -6.45 -13.04
CA THR A 48 4.40 -7.25 -14.25
C THR A 48 4.74 -8.69 -13.91
N SER A 49 3.77 -9.60 -14.03
CA SER A 49 4.02 -11.04 -13.89
C SER A 49 4.96 -11.49 -15.02
N GLY A 50 6.26 -11.44 -14.78
CA GLY A 50 7.22 -12.12 -15.62
C GLY A 50 7.01 -13.62 -15.44
N THR A 51 6.82 -14.35 -16.54
CA THR A 51 6.83 -15.84 -16.67
C THR A 51 5.48 -16.59 -16.73
N VAL A 52 4.36 -15.95 -17.09
CA VAL A 52 3.17 -16.70 -17.53
C VAL A 52 2.61 -16.04 -18.79
N PRO A 53 2.27 -16.80 -19.86
CA PRO A 53 1.52 -16.25 -20.99
C PRO A 53 0.25 -15.56 -20.49
N PRO A 54 -0.30 -14.57 -21.22
CA PRO A 54 -1.56 -13.94 -20.84
C PRO A 54 -2.68 -14.98 -21.00
N GLU A 55 -2.87 -15.81 -19.99
CA GLU A 55 -4.15 -16.43 -19.74
C GLU A 55 -5.12 -15.25 -19.55
N GLU A 56 -6.13 -15.15 -20.41
CA GLU A 56 -7.30 -14.31 -20.22
C GLU A 56 -8.00 -14.78 -18.94
N GLY A 57 -7.40 -14.44 -17.81
CA GLY A 57 -7.88 -14.77 -16.48
C GLY A 57 -9.10 -13.92 -16.22
N THR A 58 -10.26 -14.55 -16.42
CA THR A 58 -11.58 -14.17 -15.92
C THR A 58 -11.55 -12.96 -14.98
N ASP A 59 -12.03 -11.83 -15.50
CA ASP A 59 -12.30 -10.55 -14.83
C ASP A 59 -13.24 -10.78 -13.62
N THR A 60 -12.68 -11.31 -12.53
CA THR A 60 -13.35 -11.51 -11.23
C THR A 60 -12.79 -10.55 -10.19
N GLY A 61 -12.19 -9.44 -10.64
CA GLY A 61 -11.69 -8.38 -9.78
C GLY A 61 -12.82 -7.43 -9.41
N ALA A 62 -13.38 -7.60 -8.21
CA ALA A 62 -14.23 -6.58 -7.61
C ALA A 62 -13.51 -5.22 -7.71
N ARG A 63 -14.15 -4.23 -8.36
CA ARG A 63 -13.62 -2.87 -8.42
C ARG A 63 -13.45 -2.39 -6.98
N PHE A 64 -12.22 -2.05 -6.58
CA PHE A 64 -11.99 -1.49 -5.26
C PHE A 64 -12.71 -0.13 -5.19
N GLN A 65 -13.64 -0.02 -4.26
CA GLN A 65 -14.40 1.19 -3.98
C GLN A 65 -14.04 1.61 -2.57
N LEU A 66 -13.48 2.81 -2.44
CA LEU A 66 -13.22 3.41 -1.13
C LEU A 66 -14.54 3.64 -0.42
N SER A 67 -14.70 3.04 0.76
CA SER A 67 -15.83 3.33 1.63
C SER A 67 -15.70 4.73 2.26
N GLU A 68 -16.78 5.22 2.84
CA GLU A 68 -16.78 6.50 3.58
C GLU A 68 -15.87 6.47 4.82
N GLU A 69 -15.53 5.28 5.34
CA GLU A 69 -14.56 5.12 6.43
C GLU A 69 -13.13 5.20 5.89
N ASP A 70 -12.85 4.56 4.77
CA ASP A 70 -11.55 4.62 4.08
C ASP A 70 -11.20 6.06 3.65
N ARG A 71 -12.20 6.82 3.21
CA ARG A 71 -12.06 8.24 2.85
C ARG A 71 -11.77 9.15 4.03
N LYS A 72 -11.99 8.71 5.26
CA LYS A 72 -11.65 9.47 6.48
C LYS A 72 -10.26 9.11 6.99
N ASP A 73 -9.67 8.02 6.51
CA ASP A 73 -8.32 7.64 6.87
C ASP A 73 -7.30 8.45 6.07
N TYR A 74 -6.71 9.44 6.74
CA TYR A 74 -5.68 10.29 6.15
C TYR A 74 -4.44 9.52 5.74
N GLN A 75 -4.08 8.45 6.48
CA GLN A 75 -2.91 7.65 6.17
C GLN A 75 -3.13 6.84 4.90
N LEU A 76 -4.34 6.31 4.71
CA LEU A 76 -4.71 5.59 3.50
C LEU A 76 -4.72 6.49 2.27
N ILE A 77 -5.34 7.67 2.35
CA ILE A 77 -5.35 8.63 1.23
C ILE A 77 -3.92 9.07 0.90
N ARG A 78 -3.11 9.38 1.92
CA ARG A 78 -1.71 9.74 1.70
C ARG A 78 -0.92 8.61 1.03
N ALA A 79 -1.21 7.35 1.35
CA ALA A 79 -0.62 6.21 0.69
C ALA A 79 -1.03 6.12 -0.79
N LEU A 80 -2.31 6.32 -1.11
CA LEU A 80 -2.80 6.33 -2.49
C LEU A 80 -2.18 7.46 -3.33
N ASP A 81 -2.04 8.65 -2.75
CA ASP A 81 -1.38 9.79 -3.40
C ASP A 81 0.10 9.52 -3.70
N LEU A 82 0.77 8.66 -2.92
CA LEU A 82 2.18 8.28 -3.14
C LEU A 82 2.36 7.20 -4.21
N LEU A 83 1.28 6.49 -4.57
CA LEU A 83 1.30 5.43 -5.57
C LEU A 83 1.00 5.95 -6.98
N LYS A 84 0.32 7.09 -7.10
CA LYS A 84 0.11 7.84 -8.34
C LYS A 84 1.41 8.47 -8.85
#